data_AF-A0A519RZZ6-F1
#
_entry.id   AF-A0A519RZZ6-F1
#
_cell.length_a   1.000
_cell.length_b   1.000
_cell.length_c   1.000
_cell.angle_alpha   90.00
_cell.angle_beta   90.00
_cell.angle_gamma   90.00
#
_symmetry.space_group_name_H-M   'P 1'
#
loop_
_entity.id
_entity.type
_entity.pdbx_description
1 polymer ?
#
loop_
_entity_poly.entity_id
_entity_poly.type
_entity_poly.pdbx_seq_one_letter_code
_entity_poly.pdbx_strand_id
1 'polypeptide(L)'
;MRITLTTKLFAGFLLLLGLFAAVLLLNYQLAGQVLRNSQRVEASQHVSADGTTLLRSIIDMETGFRGYLLIGNEQMLDPYYGGERDLLTRFSELRDQLSAEPVQRQRLDTTQRLFQHWTAYTHMLVSEKRAARARNPQQRGLDTMPHARLAEGLVGKKVMDAIRYQMGRFDQTENDNRQRQRQRLADSITRAQRISGIVAGVGLVLGLLWAVYLVRLLGRRLRSMITLARRLADGDYKTQIVDNEHDELSDLTRALNGMAHTIDQNISQLEGRNQELDQFAYVVSHDLKAPLRGIESASRWIEEDMGKDTLPPHIREFLALMRQRVHRMENLITGILALARVGRVAEASEPVFVRQLLREITDTLS
;
A
#
# COMPACT_ATOMS: atom_id res chain seq x y z
N MET A 1 -6.49 10.97 -26.19
CA MET A 1 -6.89 9.76 -25.44
C MET A 1 -7.35 10.22 -24.06
N ARG A 2 -8.64 10.02 -23.70
CA ARG A 2 -9.17 10.45 -22.39
C ARG A 2 -8.55 9.58 -21.31
N ILE A 3 -7.68 10.13 -20.47
CA ILE A 3 -7.20 9.41 -19.29
C ILE A 3 -8.20 9.67 -18.18
N THR A 4 -9.07 8.69 -17.94
CA THR A 4 -10.07 8.79 -16.89
C THR A 4 -9.41 8.89 -15.51
N LEU A 5 -10.07 9.54 -14.57
CA LEU A 5 -9.64 9.64 -13.18
C LEU A 5 -9.46 8.24 -12.59
N THR A 6 -10.39 7.35 -12.92
CA THR A 6 -10.32 5.92 -12.58
C THR A 6 -9.03 5.27 -13.09
N THR A 7 -8.59 5.58 -14.31
CA THR A 7 -7.30 5.09 -14.85
C THR A 7 -6.10 5.65 -14.08
N LYS A 8 -6.10 6.93 -13.70
CA LYS A 8 -5.02 7.54 -12.90
C LYS A 8 -4.93 6.91 -11.50
N LEU A 9 -6.07 6.66 -10.84
CA LEU A 9 -6.15 5.95 -9.56
C LEU A 9 -5.66 4.51 -9.67
N PHE A 10 -6.16 3.78 -10.67
CA PHE A 10 -5.83 2.36 -10.87
C PHE A 10 -4.36 2.17 -11.24
N ALA A 11 -3.77 3.06 -12.07
CA ALA A 11 -2.35 3.05 -12.40
C ALA A 11 -1.48 3.23 -11.14
N GLY A 12 -1.87 4.14 -10.25
CA GLY A 12 -1.20 4.33 -8.96
C GLY A 12 -1.25 3.12 -8.04
N PHE A 13 -2.43 2.50 -7.95
CA PHE A 13 -2.62 1.28 -7.18
C PHE A 13 -1.83 0.11 -7.75
N LEU A 14 -1.82 -0.07 -9.08
CA LEU A 14 -1.02 -1.09 -9.76
C LEU A 14 0.48 -0.89 -9.53
N LEU A 15 0.95 0.36 -9.56
CA LEU A 15 2.36 0.69 -9.30
C LEU A 15 2.73 0.32 -7.86
N LEU A 16 1.89 0.67 -6.89
CA LEU A 16 2.06 0.28 -5.49
C LEU A 16 2.03 -1.24 -5.29
N LEU A 17 1.09 -1.93 -5.92
CA LEU A 17 0.96 -3.38 -5.86
C LEU A 17 2.18 -4.07 -6.48
N GLY A 18 2.65 -3.59 -7.64
CA GLY A 18 3.82 -4.11 -8.32
C GLY A 18 5.10 -3.92 -7.49
N LEU A 19 5.24 -2.74 -6.86
CA LEU A 19 6.34 -2.49 -5.95
C LEU A 19 6.29 -3.40 -4.72
N PHE A 20 5.11 -3.59 -4.13
CA PHE A 20 4.90 -4.51 -3.01
C PHE A 20 5.22 -5.97 -3.38
N ALA A 21 4.77 -6.43 -4.55
CA ALA A 21 5.09 -7.76 -5.06
C ALA A 21 6.59 -7.94 -5.31
N ALA A 22 7.28 -6.92 -5.82
CA ALA A 22 8.73 -6.94 -5.99
C ALA A 22 9.46 -7.06 -4.63
N VAL A 23 8.98 -6.34 -3.60
CA VAL A 23 9.52 -6.46 -2.23
C VAL A 23 9.35 -7.89 -1.71
N LEU A 24 8.15 -8.46 -1.83
CA LEU A 24 7.86 -9.82 -1.39
C LEU A 24 8.73 -10.86 -2.09
N LEU A 25 8.87 -10.74 -3.41
CA LEU A 25 9.66 -11.67 -4.22
C LEU A 25 11.15 -11.59 -3.87
N LEU A 26 11.69 -10.38 -3.70
CA LEU A 26 13.07 -10.18 -3.25
C LEU A 26 13.29 -10.77 -1.85
N ASN A 27 12.37 -10.52 -0.91
CA ASN A 27 12.46 -11.05 0.44
C ASN A 27 12.45 -12.59 0.45
N TYR A 28 11.55 -13.20 -0.33
CA TYR A 28 11.48 -14.65 -0.49
C TYR A 28 12.77 -15.25 -1.07
N GLN A 29 13.34 -14.63 -2.10
CA GLN A 29 14.63 -15.07 -2.67
C GLN A 29 15.78 -14.99 -1.66
N LEU A 30 15.85 -13.90 -0.89
CA LEU A 30 16.86 -13.71 0.13
C LEU A 30 16.74 -14.75 1.26
N ALA A 31 15.51 -15.04 1.71
CA ALA A 31 15.24 -16.10 2.68
C ALA A 31 15.71 -17.47 2.19
N GLY A 32 15.48 -17.79 0.92
CA GLY A 32 15.96 -19.04 0.31
C GLY A 32 17.48 -19.17 0.27
N GLN A 33 18.22 -18.06 0.10
CA GLN A 33 19.69 -18.08 0.18
C GLN A 33 20.19 -18.36 1.60
N VAL A 34 19.55 -17.77 2.61
CA VAL A 34 19.88 -17.98 4.03
C VAL A 34 19.66 -19.45 4.41
N LEU A 35 18.54 -20.04 4.00
CA LEU A 35 18.21 -21.44 4.34
C LEU A 35 19.22 -22.44 3.78
N ARG A 36 19.61 -22.31 2.50
CA ARG A 36 20.60 -23.20 1.86
C ARG A 36 21.99 -23.07 2.49
N ASN A 37 22.39 -21.85 2.86
CA ASN A 37 23.68 -21.63 3.53
C ASN A 37 23.67 -22.23 4.94
N SER A 38 22.54 -22.18 5.65
CA SER A 38 22.39 -22.82 6.97
C SER A 38 22.59 -24.33 6.90
N GLN A 39 21.96 -25.00 5.93
CA GLN A 39 22.09 -26.46 5.75
C GLN A 39 23.54 -26.89 5.46
N ARG A 40 24.31 -26.09 4.72
CA ARG A 40 25.74 -26.38 4.48
C ARG A 40 26.59 -26.26 5.75
N VAL A 41 26.32 -25.26 6.59
CA VAL A 41 27.00 -25.09 7.87
C VAL A 41 26.72 -26.27 8.79
N GLU A 42 25.47 -26.73 8.82
CA GLU A 42 25.04 -27.91 9.60
C GLU A 42 25.72 -29.19 9.11
N ALA A 43 25.75 -29.45 7.81
CA ALA A 43 26.45 -30.61 7.24
C ALA A 43 27.94 -30.63 7.61
N SER A 44 28.64 -29.49 7.54
CA SER A 44 30.05 -29.39 7.95
C SER A 44 30.25 -29.63 9.47
N GLN A 45 29.25 -29.34 10.31
CA GLN A 45 29.33 -29.70 11.74
C GLN A 45 29.31 -31.21 11.97
N HIS A 46 28.45 -31.93 11.25
CA HIS A 46 28.39 -33.40 11.33
C HIS A 46 29.70 -34.03 10.85
N VAL A 47 30.23 -33.60 9.70
CA VAL A 47 31.51 -34.10 9.14
C VAL A 47 32.69 -33.90 10.12
N SER A 48 32.80 -32.74 10.76
CA SER A 48 33.86 -32.43 11.73
C SER A 48 33.69 -33.24 13.03
N ALA A 49 32.46 -33.46 13.49
CA ALA A 49 32.17 -34.30 14.66
C ALA A 49 32.48 -35.79 14.41
N ASP A 50 32.10 -36.30 13.25
CA ASP A 50 32.36 -37.67 12.83
C ASP A 50 33.87 -37.91 12.64
N GLY A 51 34.58 -36.95 12.03
CA GLY A 51 36.05 -36.98 11.91
C GLY A 51 36.77 -36.97 13.27
N THR A 52 36.29 -36.16 14.23
CA THR A 52 36.84 -36.13 15.60
C THR A 52 36.62 -37.45 16.32
N THR A 53 35.43 -38.03 16.17
CA THR A 53 35.07 -39.34 16.75
C THR A 53 35.94 -40.44 16.17
N LEU A 54 36.17 -40.43 14.85
CA LEU A 54 37.06 -41.36 14.16
C LEU A 54 38.48 -41.29 14.74
N LEU A 55 39.05 -40.09 14.90
CA LEU A 55 40.38 -39.94 15.47
C LEU A 55 40.45 -40.43 16.92
N ARG A 56 39.42 -40.13 17.73
CA ARG A 56 39.34 -40.60 19.13
C ARG A 56 39.34 -42.13 19.20
N SER A 57 38.52 -42.80 18.39
CA SER A 57 38.48 -44.27 18.35
C SER A 57 39.85 -44.87 18.01
N ILE A 58 40.58 -44.31 17.05
CA ILE A 58 41.93 -44.79 16.72
C ILE A 58 42.90 -44.58 17.91
N ILE A 59 42.80 -43.47 18.64
CA ILE A 59 43.62 -43.20 19.84
C ILE A 59 43.29 -44.18 20.97
N ASP A 60 42.01 -44.50 21.18
CA ASP A 60 41.58 -45.46 22.20
C ASP A 60 42.07 -46.88 21.85
N MET A 61 42.02 -47.25 20.56
CA MET A 61 42.62 -48.49 20.07
C MET A 61 44.12 -48.53 20.33
N GLU A 62 44.86 -47.44 20.08
CA GLU A 62 46.29 -47.35 20.36
C GLU A 62 46.59 -47.52 21.85
N THR A 63 45.77 -46.90 22.70
CA THR A 63 45.91 -46.97 24.15
C THR A 63 45.67 -48.40 24.65
N GLY A 64 44.59 -49.06 24.20
CA GLY A 64 44.30 -50.45 24.54
C GLY A 64 45.36 -51.42 24.05
N PHE A 65 45.83 -51.26 22.81
CA PHE A 65 46.92 -52.02 22.23
C PHE A 65 48.22 -51.91 23.06
N ARG A 66 48.64 -50.69 23.42
CA ARG A 66 49.84 -50.47 24.24
C ARG A 66 49.69 -51.09 25.64
N GLY A 67 48.52 -50.94 26.26
CA GLY A 67 48.22 -51.57 27.55
C GLY A 67 48.31 -53.10 27.50
N TYR A 68 47.82 -53.70 26.41
CA TYR A 68 47.94 -55.13 26.15
C TYR A 68 49.38 -55.59 25.98
N LEU A 69 50.20 -54.89 25.19
CA LEU A 69 51.60 -55.26 25.02
C LEU A 69 52.38 -55.20 26.34
N LEU A 70 52.07 -54.22 27.21
CA LEU A 70 52.73 -54.04 28.49
C LEU A 70 52.35 -55.14 29.50
N ILE A 71 51.04 -55.33 29.72
CA ILE A 71 50.51 -56.12 30.85
C ILE A 71 50.01 -57.51 30.40
N GLY A 72 49.58 -57.65 29.14
CA GLY A 72 49.07 -58.88 28.57
C GLY A 72 47.59 -59.19 28.87
N ASN A 73 46.86 -58.33 29.58
CA ASN A 73 45.44 -58.57 29.91
C ASN A 73 44.56 -58.37 28.67
N GLU A 74 43.83 -59.41 28.25
CA GLU A 74 42.94 -59.40 27.07
C GLU A 74 41.84 -58.32 27.14
N GLN A 75 41.38 -57.93 28.34
CA GLN A 75 40.40 -56.83 28.50
C GLN A 75 40.92 -55.49 27.95
N MET A 76 42.24 -55.30 27.87
CA MET A 76 42.83 -54.10 27.27
C MET A 76 42.57 -54.01 25.76
N LEU A 77 42.20 -55.14 25.12
CA LEU A 77 41.86 -55.18 23.69
C LEU A 77 40.38 -54.92 23.41
N ASP A 78 39.54 -54.74 24.43
CA ASP A 78 38.12 -54.38 24.25
C ASP A 78 37.93 -53.09 23.42
N PRO A 79 38.58 -51.95 23.75
CA PRO A 79 38.51 -50.75 22.92
C PRO A 79 39.20 -50.93 21.55
N TYR A 80 40.18 -51.83 21.45
CA TYR A 80 40.86 -52.14 20.21
C TYR A 80 39.91 -52.81 19.20
N TYR A 81 39.29 -53.93 19.56
CA TYR A 81 38.37 -54.66 18.67
C TYR A 81 37.00 -53.98 18.54
N GLY A 82 36.59 -53.17 19.53
CA GLY A 82 35.43 -52.28 19.39
C GLY A 82 35.67 -51.23 18.31
N GLY A 83 36.77 -50.47 18.42
CA GLY A 83 37.13 -49.45 17.44
C GLY A 83 37.34 -50.02 16.04
N GLU A 84 37.98 -51.17 15.90
CA GLU A 84 38.22 -51.80 14.58
C GLU A 84 36.92 -52.09 13.81
N ARG A 85 35.88 -52.58 14.52
CA ARG A 85 34.57 -52.89 13.91
C ARG A 85 33.83 -51.62 13.49
N ASP A 86 33.82 -50.61 14.37
CA ASP A 86 33.06 -49.38 14.14
C ASP A 86 33.71 -48.50 13.07
N LEU A 87 35.04 -48.47 13.01
CA LEU A 87 35.78 -47.60 12.09
C LEU A 87 35.56 -47.95 10.63
N LEU A 88 35.35 -49.23 10.29
CA LEU A 88 35.05 -49.65 8.92
C LEU A 88 33.80 -48.95 8.36
N THR A 89 32.73 -48.92 9.16
CA THR A 89 31.48 -48.25 8.78
C THR A 89 31.66 -46.72 8.76
N ARG A 90 32.34 -46.15 9.76
CA ARG A 90 32.56 -44.70 9.85
C ARG A 90 33.38 -44.14 8.68
N PHE A 91 34.41 -44.87 8.21
CA PHE A 91 35.15 -44.48 7.01
C PHE A 91 34.25 -44.44 5.78
N SER A 92 33.31 -45.39 5.62
CA SER A 92 32.35 -45.35 4.51
C SER A 92 31.34 -44.21 4.62
N GLU A 93 30.77 -43.97 5.80
CA GLU A 93 29.79 -42.90 6.03
C GLU A 93 30.40 -41.52 5.76
N LEU A 94 31.58 -41.23 6.31
CA LEU A 94 32.30 -39.99 6.07
C LEU A 94 32.66 -39.81 4.59
N ARG A 95 33.03 -40.89 3.89
CA ARG A 95 33.34 -40.84 2.46
C ARG A 95 32.13 -40.44 1.62
N ASP A 96 30.95 -40.93 1.99
CA ASP A 96 29.70 -40.62 1.27
C ASP A 96 29.26 -39.16 1.52
N GLN A 97 29.39 -38.68 2.76
CA GLN A 97 29.18 -37.27 3.13
C GLN A 97 30.12 -36.31 2.38
N LEU A 98 31.35 -36.74 2.07
CA LEU A 98 32.39 -35.94 1.41
C LEU A 98 32.40 -36.08 -0.12
N SER A 99 31.35 -36.63 -0.73
CA SER A 99 31.27 -36.87 -2.18
C SER A 99 31.54 -35.63 -3.05
N ALA A 100 31.19 -34.44 -2.57
CA ALA A 100 31.38 -33.17 -3.27
C ALA A 100 32.76 -32.50 -3.01
N GLU A 101 33.58 -33.02 -2.09
CA GLU A 101 34.79 -32.35 -1.59
C GLU A 101 36.05 -33.23 -1.84
N PRO A 102 36.66 -33.17 -3.04
CA PRO A 102 37.68 -34.14 -3.47
C PRO A 102 38.95 -34.12 -2.60
N VAL A 103 39.34 -32.95 -2.09
CA VAL A 103 40.53 -32.81 -1.23
C VAL A 103 40.32 -33.48 0.13
N GLN A 104 39.14 -33.32 0.73
CA GLN A 104 38.82 -33.94 2.02
C GLN A 104 38.65 -35.44 1.88
N ARG A 105 38.03 -35.89 0.79
CA ARG A 105 37.96 -37.32 0.44
C ARG A 105 39.35 -37.95 0.32
N GLN A 106 40.27 -37.30 -0.38
CA GLN A 106 41.64 -37.80 -0.51
C GLN A 106 42.38 -37.90 0.84
N ARG A 107 42.13 -36.96 1.76
CA ARG A 107 42.67 -37.02 3.14
C ARG A 107 42.10 -38.22 3.88
N LEU A 108 40.78 -38.43 3.83
CA LEU A 108 40.12 -39.57 4.46
C LEU A 108 40.64 -40.90 3.90
N ASP A 109 40.78 -41.03 2.58
CA ASP A 109 41.32 -42.24 1.94
C ASP A 109 42.77 -42.50 2.36
N THR A 110 43.57 -41.44 2.54
CA THR A 110 44.94 -41.55 3.04
C THR A 110 44.97 -41.98 4.50
N THR A 111 44.10 -41.42 5.34
CA THR A 111 43.92 -41.85 6.73
C THR A 111 43.50 -43.31 6.81
N GLN A 112 42.58 -43.76 5.95
CA GLN A 112 42.13 -45.15 5.91
C GLN A 112 43.28 -46.10 5.55
N ARG A 113 44.11 -45.76 4.56
CA ARG A 113 45.31 -46.57 4.21
C ARG A 113 46.32 -46.62 5.35
N LEU A 114 46.57 -45.49 6.03
CA LEU A 114 47.45 -45.45 7.21
C LEU A 114 46.89 -46.30 8.35
N PHE A 115 45.58 -46.25 8.57
CA PHE A 115 44.89 -47.08 9.55
C PHE A 115 45.00 -48.57 9.23
N GLN A 116 44.81 -48.98 7.98
CA GLN A 116 45.00 -50.37 7.54
C GLN A 116 46.44 -50.86 7.74
N HIS A 117 47.43 -50.00 7.49
CA HIS A 117 48.82 -50.32 7.77
C HIS A 117 49.07 -50.45 9.29
N TRP A 118 48.47 -49.57 10.09
CA TRP A 118 48.55 -49.63 11.54
C TRP A 118 47.92 -50.91 12.10
N THR A 119 46.71 -51.29 11.63
CA THR A 119 46.02 -52.51 12.10
C THR A 119 46.76 -53.78 11.72
N ALA A 120 47.34 -53.85 10.52
CA ALA A 120 48.19 -54.98 10.13
C ALA A 120 49.40 -55.15 11.07
N TYR A 121 50.05 -54.03 11.43
CA TYR A 121 51.15 -54.01 12.39
C TYR A 121 50.70 -54.43 13.80
N THR A 122 49.58 -53.92 14.29
CA THR A 122 49.08 -54.24 15.63
C THR A 122 48.56 -55.67 15.75
N HIS A 123 47.86 -56.20 14.75
CA HIS A 123 47.42 -57.61 14.72
C HIS A 123 48.59 -58.58 14.79
N MET A 124 49.66 -58.30 14.03
CA MET A 124 50.89 -59.10 14.08
C MET A 124 51.46 -59.12 15.51
N LEU A 125 51.64 -57.96 16.14
CA LEU A 125 52.19 -57.90 17.50
C LEU A 125 51.26 -58.48 18.57
N VAL A 126 49.95 -58.34 18.44
CA VAL A 126 48.97 -58.98 19.34
C VAL A 126 49.07 -60.50 19.22
N SER A 127 49.15 -61.04 18.00
CA SER A 127 49.27 -62.50 17.80
C SER A 127 50.59 -63.05 18.35
N GLU A 128 51.70 -62.33 18.19
CA GLU A 128 52.99 -62.68 18.79
C GLU A 128 52.96 -62.63 20.31
N LYS A 129 52.33 -61.61 20.90
CA LYS A 129 52.19 -61.47 22.34
C LYS A 129 51.36 -62.61 22.92
N ARG A 130 50.26 -63.00 22.25
CA ARG A 130 49.46 -64.19 22.60
C ARG A 130 50.30 -65.46 22.57
N ALA A 131 51.07 -65.67 21.50
CA ALA A 131 51.93 -66.84 21.35
C ALA A 131 53.05 -66.89 22.41
N ALA A 132 53.64 -65.75 22.77
CA ALA A 132 54.63 -65.65 23.84
C ALA A 132 54.02 -65.95 25.21
N ARG A 133 52.81 -65.42 25.50
CA ARG A 133 52.08 -65.72 26.74
C ARG A 133 51.62 -67.18 26.85
N ALA A 134 51.30 -67.83 25.73
CA ALA A 134 51.00 -69.26 25.69
C ALA A 134 52.21 -70.11 26.10
N ARG A 135 53.43 -69.67 25.77
CA ARG A 135 54.68 -70.32 26.21
C ARG A 135 55.08 -69.96 27.65
N ASN A 136 54.84 -68.71 28.05
CA ASN A 136 55.14 -68.21 29.39
C ASN A 136 54.02 -67.29 29.91
N PRO A 137 53.14 -67.76 30.81
CA PRO A 137 52.03 -66.97 31.34
C PRO A 137 52.44 -65.65 32.03
N GLN A 138 53.67 -65.57 32.54
CA GLN A 138 54.24 -64.40 33.21
C GLN A 138 54.94 -63.42 32.25
N GLN A 139 54.90 -63.66 30.93
CA GLN A 139 55.52 -62.79 29.93
C GLN A 139 54.97 -61.36 29.97
N ARG A 140 55.78 -60.42 30.47
CA ARG A 140 55.53 -58.97 30.46
C ARG A 140 56.36 -58.29 29.37
N GLY A 141 55.94 -57.09 28.95
CA GLY A 141 56.67 -56.34 27.93
C GLY A 141 56.84 -57.09 26.60
N LEU A 142 57.94 -56.84 25.89
CA LEU A 142 58.19 -57.30 24.53
C LEU A 142 59.25 -58.41 24.44
N ASP A 143 59.82 -58.83 25.56
CA ASP A 143 60.90 -59.81 25.58
C ASP A 143 60.46 -61.11 24.89
N THR A 144 61.35 -61.74 24.13
CA THR A 144 61.08 -62.99 23.37
C THR A 144 60.12 -62.88 22.17
N MET A 145 59.60 -61.68 21.85
CA MET A 145 58.76 -61.48 20.66
C MET A 145 59.61 -61.31 19.39
N PRO A 146 59.31 -62.03 18.28
CA PRO A 146 60.06 -61.95 17.02
C PRO A 146 60.22 -60.52 16.47
N HIS A 147 59.16 -59.70 16.60
CA HIS A 147 59.14 -58.34 16.05
C HIS A 147 59.16 -57.24 17.13
N ALA A 148 59.70 -57.51 18.32
CA ALA A 148 59.86 -56.51 19.38
C ALA A 148 60.56 -55.22 18.91
N ARG A 149 61.57 -55.35 18.03
CA ARG A 149 62.31 -54.22 17.45
C ARG A 149 61.46 -53.26 16.62
N LEU A 150 60.33 -53.71 16.05
CA LEU A 150 59.42 -52.82 15.32
C LEU A 150 58.63 -51.91 16.27
N ALA A 151 58.29 -52.41 17.46
CA ALA A 151 57.68 -51.61 18.52
C ALA A 151 58.67 -50.62 19.14
N GLU A 152 59.91 -51.04 19.34
CA GLU A 152 61.01 -50.16 19.79
C GLU A 152 61.37 -49.10 18.74
N GLY A 153 61.31 -49.45 17.45
CA GLY A 153 61.59 -48.56 16.32
C GLY A 153 60.54 -47.49 16.05
N LEU A 154 59.55 -47.33 16.93
CA LEU A 154 58.48 -46.33 16.85
C LEU A 154 57.62 -46.43 15.58
N VAL A 155 57.55 -47.59 14.93
CA VAL A 155 56.77 -47.78 13.69
C VAL A 155 55.31 -47.40 13.92
N GLY A 156 54.69 -47.97 14.97
CA GLY A 156 53.31 -47.64 15.34
C GLY A 156 53.12 -46.15 15.65
N LYS A 157 54.08 -45.51 16.33
CA LYS A 157 54.03 -44.07 16.62
C LYS A 157 54.09 -43.23 15.35
N LYS A 158 54.99 -43.54 14.40
CA LYS A 158 55.10 -42.80 13.13
C LYS A 158 53.81 -42.87 12.30
N VAL A 159 53.17 -44.03 12.24
CA VAL A 159 51.89 -44.18 11.54
C VAL A 159 50.79 -43.39 12.26
N MET A 160 50.75 -43.46 13.60
CA MET A 160 49.77 -42.70 14.39
C MET A 160 49.97 -41.18 14.29
N ASP A 161 51.21 -40.70 14.26
CA ASP A 161 51.50 -39.28 14.07
C ASP A 161 51.11 -38.83 12.65
N ALA A 162 51.25 -39.69 11.63
CA ALA A 162 50.74 -39.43 10.28
C ALA A 162 49.20 -39.38 10.23
N ILE A 163 48.50 -40.26 10.96
CA ILE A 163 47.03 -40.23 11.10
C ILE A 163 46.59 -38.94 11.79
N ARG A 164 47.20 -38.59 12.93
CA ARG A 164 46.94 -37.34 13.66
C ARG A 164 47.18 -36.12 12.76
N TYR A 165 48.24 -36.13 11.96
CA TYR A 165 48.53 -35.06 11.02
C TYR A 165 47.44 -34.92 9.95
N GLN A 166 47.03 -36.02 9.30
CA GLN A 166 45.98 -35.97 8.28
C GLN A 166 44.64 -35.50 8.86
N MET A 167 44.25 -36.03 10.02
CA MET A 167 43.00 -35.65 10.70
C MET A 167 43.04 -34.23 11.26
N GLY A 168 44.19 -33.76 11.75
CA GLY A 168 44.36 -32.37 12.16
C GLY A 168 44.21 -31.39 10.98
N ARG A 169 44.75 -31.75 9.81
CA ARG A 169 44.57 -30.95 8.58
C ARG A 169 43.13 -31.01 8.05
N PHE A 170 42.48 -32.16 8.17
CA PHE A 170 41.07 -32.35 7.84
C PHE A 170 40.18 -31.43 8.67
N ASP A 171 40.33 -31.47 9.99
CA ASP A 171 39.51 -30.67 10.92
C ASP A 171 39.79 -29.17 10.77
N GLN A 172 41.06 -28.77 10.61
CA GLN A 172 41.41 -27.38 10.32
C GLN A 172 40.73 -26.86 9.05
N THR A 173 40.72 -27.65 7.99
CA THR A 173 40.07 -27.29 6.72
C THR A 173 38.55 -27.18 6.88
N GLU A 174 37.92 -28.11 7.61
CA GLU A 174 36.48 -28.02 7.91
C GLU A 174 36.14 -26.80 8.77
N ASN A 175 36.96 -26.50 9.78
CA ASN A 175 36.73 -25.33 10.63
C ASN A 175 36.88 -24.02 9.84
N ASP A 176 37.89 -23.90 8.99
CA ASP A 176 38.08 -22.74 8.12
C ASP A 176 36.93 -22.58 7.12
N ASN A 177 36.50 -23.68 6.50
CA ASN A 177 35.35 -23.70 5.58
C ASN A 177 34.07 -23.26 6.29
N ARG A 178 33.79 -23.83 7.46
CA ARG A 178 32.64 -23.50 8.30
C ARG A 178 32.66 -22.04 8.74
N GLN A 179 33.81 -21.50 9.13
CA GLN A 179 33.94 -20.10 9.52
C GLN A 179 33.65 -19.16 8.34
N ARG A 180 34.19 -19.46 7.15
CA ARG A 180 33.89 -18.71 5.92
C ARG A 180 32.41 -18.79 5.54
N GLN A 181 31.80 -19.96 5.67
CA GLN A 181 30.37 -20.15 5.40
C GLN A 181 29.50 -19.38 6.40
N ARG A 182 29.82 -19.40 7.69
CA ARG A 182 29.14 -18.59 8.72
C ARG A 182 29.25 -17.09 8.46
N GLN A 183 30.43 -16.61 8.05
CA GLN A 183 30.62 -15.21 7.65
C GLN A 183 29.75 -14.86 6.44
N ARG A 184 29.79 -15.68 5.37
CA ARG A 184 28.93 -15.49 4.19
C ARG A 184 27.44 -15.50 4.54
N LEU A 185 27.03 -16.36 5.47
CA LEU A 185 25.66 -16.42 5.99
C LEU A 185 25.30 -15.11 6.72
N ALA A 186 26.12 -14.66 7.66
CA ALA A 186 25.91 -13.39 8.37
C ALA A 186 25.87 -12.19 7.42
N ASP A 187 26.77 -12.14 6.44
CA ASP A 187 26.79 -11.11 5.39
C ASP A 187 25.53 -11.18 4.51
N SER A 188 25.06 -12.39 4.18
CA SER A 188 23.82 -12.56 3.41
C SER A 188 22.60 -12.09 4.19
N ILE A 189 22.53 -12.35 5.50
CA ILE A 189 21.44 -11.90 6.37
C ILE A 189 21.45 -10.38 6.50
N THR A 190 22.60 -9.77 6.78
CA THR A 190 22.72 -8.31 6.94
C THR A 190 22.45 -7.57 5.63
N ARG A 191 22.95 -8.08 4.49
CA ARG A 191 22.59 -7.56 3.16
C ARG A 191 21.10 -7.69 2.89
N ALA A 192 20.49 -8.85 3.19
CA ALA A 192 19.06 -9.06 3.01
C ALA A 192 18.23 -8.06 3.85
N GLN A 193 18.58 -7.86 5.12
CA GLN A 193 17.93 -6.89 6.00
C GLN A 193 18.07 -5.46 5.49
N ARG A 194 19.28 -5.05 5.06
CA ARG A 194 19.51 -3.70 4.50
C ARG A 194 18.72 -3.47 3.22
N ILE A 195 18.78 -4.40 2.26
CA ILE A 195 18.03 -4.30 0.99
C ILE A 195 16.54 -4.28 1.29
N SER A 196 16.02 -5.18 2.11
CA SER A 196 14.60 -5.22 2.48
C SER A 196 14.16 -3.92 3.16
N GLY A 197 14.98 -3.36 4.05
CA GLY A 197 14.71 -2.08 4.71
C GLY A 197 14.68 -0.90 3.74
N ILE A 198 15.65 -0.82 2.82
CA ILE A 198 15.70 0.23 1.80
C ILE A 198 14.48 0.14 0.87
N VAL A 199 14.17 -1.05 0.36
CA VAL A 199 13.04 -1.23 -0.57
C VAL A 199 11.71 -0.92 0.13
N ALA A 200 11.52 -1.37 1.38
CA ALA A 200 10.34 -1.01 2.17
C ALA A 200 10.23 0.50 2.40
N GLY A 201 11.35 1.16 2.74
CA GLY A 201 11.40 2.62 2.93
C GLY A 201 11.08 3.39 1.65
N VAL A 202 11.69 3.02 0.52
CA VAL A 202 11.38 3.62 -0.80
C VAL A 202 9.92 3.43 -1.16
N GLY A 203 9.36 2.24 -0.90
CA GLY A 203 7.95 1.98 -1.16
C GLY A 203 6.99 2.83 -0.33
N LEU A 204 7.28 3.01 0.95
CA LEU A 204 6.51 3.91 1.81
C LEU A 204 6.58 5.35 1.32
N VAL A 205 7.76 5.84 0.95
CA VAL A 205 7.95 7.21 0.44
C VAL A 205 7.20 7.41 -0.87
N LEU A 206 7.34 6.49 -1.84
CA LEU A 206 6.64 6.57 -3.12
C LEU A 206 5.12 6.51 -2.95
N GLY A 207 4.62 5.64 -2.06
CA GLY A 207 3.20 5.57 -1.75
C GLY A 207 2.66 6.84 -1.10
N LEU A 208 3.42 7.43 -0.19
CA LEU A 208 3.04 8.69 0.46
C LEU A 208 3.05 9.86 -0.54
N LEU A 209 4.07 9.94 -1.40
CA LEU A 209 4.13 10.93 -2.48
C LEU A 209 2.94 10.79 -3.44
N TRP A 210 2.61 9.55 -3.82
CA TRP A 210 1.47 9.28 -4.69
C TRP A 210 0.13 9.63 -4.04
N ALA A 211 -0.04 9.30 -2.76
CA ALA A 211 -1.23 9.65 -1.99
C ALA A 211 -1.40 11.17 -1.87
N VAL A 212 -0.34 11.90 -1.52
CA VAL A 212 -0.35 13.36 -1.45
C VAL A 212 -0.65 13.99 -2.82
N TYR A 213 -0.06 13.46 -3.88
CA TYR A 213 -0.34 13.89 -5.25
C TYR A 213 -1.83 13.74 -5.60
N LEU A 214 -2.42 12.56 -5.38
CA LEU A 214 -3.84 12.30 -5.64
C LEU A 214 -4.76 13.19 -4.80
N VAL A 215 -4.49 13.32 -3.50
CA VAL A 215 -5.29 14.15 -2.59
C VAL A 215 -5.26 15.62 -3.01
N ARG A 216 -4.10 16.15 -3.43
CA ARG A 216 -3.98 17.53 -3.90
C ARG A 216 -4.68 17.74 -5.25
N LEU A 217 -4.52 16.80 -6.18
CA LEU A 217 -5.14 16.83 -7.51
C LEU A 217 -6.67 16.86 -7.39
N LEU A 218 -7.24 15.91 -6.65
CA LEU A 218 -8.69 15.77 -6.43
C LEU A 218 -9.23 16.89 -5.55
N GLY A 219 -8.57 17.17 -4.43
CA GLY A 219 -9.05 18.15 -3.45
C GLY A 219 -9.10 19.56 -4.01
N ARG A 220 -8.22 19.94 -4.94
CA ARG A 220 -8.29 21.26 -5.59
C ARG A 220 -9.54 21.39 -6.48
N ARG A 221 -9.82 20.41 -7.33
CA ARG A 221 -10.97 20.44 -8.26
C ARG A 221 -12.31 20.24 -7.56
N LEU A 222 -12.37 19.40 -6.53
CA LEU A 222 -13.58 19.23 -5.75
C LEU A 222 -13.96 20.50 -4.98
N ARG A 223 -12.97 21.21 -4.42
CA ARG A 223 -13.20 22.49 -3.74
C ARG A 223 -13.77 23.55 -4.67
N SER A 224 -13.28 23.68 -5.91
CA SER A 224 -13.84 24.65 -6.86
C SER A 224 -15.30 24.34 -7.19
N MET A 225 -15.65 23.07 -7.40
CA MET A 225 -17.05 22.67 -7.65
C MET A 225 -17.96 22.96 -6.46
N ILE A 226 -17.49 22.67 -5.23
CA ILE A 226 -18.22 23.02 -4.00
C ILE A 226 -18.43 24.53 -3.90
N THR A 227 -17.43 25.35 -4.25
CA THR A 227 -17.56 26.81 -4.25
C THR A 227 -18.58 27.29 -5.28
N LEU A 228 -18.58 26.75 -6.51
CA LEU A 228 -19.58 27.10 -7.51
C LEU A 228 -21.00 26.70 -7.07
N ALA A 229 -21.16 25.48 -6.53
CA ALA A 229 -22.46 25.03 -6.01
C ALA A 229 -22.99 25.94 -4.88
N ARG A 230 -22.11 26.40 -3.98
CA ARG A 230 -22.48 27.39 -2.95
C ARG A 230 -22.89 28.73 -3.55
N ARG A 231 -22.14 29.25 -4.53
CA ARG A 231 -22.49 30.50 -5.21
C ARG A 231 -23.82 30.43 -5.94
N LEU A 232 -24.12 29.30 -6.59
CA LEU A 232 -25.43 29.08 -7.19
C LEU A 232 -26.54 29.09 -6.14
N ALA A 233 -26.32 28.49 -4.97
CA ALA A 233 -27.28 28.50 -3.87
C ALA A 233 -27.49 29.92 -3.30
N ASP A 234 -26.45 30.75 -3.31
CA ASP A 234 -26.49 32.16 -2.89
C ASP A 234 -27.06 33.11 -3.97
N GLY A 235 -27.43 32.59 -5.15
CA GLY A 235 -28.05 33.36 -6.23
C GLY A 235 -27.09 33.95 -7.28
N ASP A 236 -25.80 33.60 -7.25
CA ASP A 236 -24.80 34.03 -8.23
C ASP A 236 -24.65 33.00 -9.37
N TYR A 237 -25.51 33.14 -10.38
CA TYR A 237 -25.62 32.20 -11.52
C TYR A 237 -24.67 32.50 -12.68
N LYS A 238 -23.96 33.64 -12.66
CA LYS A 238 -23.11 34.09 -13.77
C LYS A 238 -21.70 33.50 -13.73
N THR A 239 -21.33 32.88 -12.61
CA THR A 239 -20.00 32.32 -12.43
C THR A 239 -19.87 30.95 -13.11
N GLN A 240 -18.73 30.72 -13.75
CA GLN A 240 -18.42 29.46 -14.43
C GLN A 240 -17.02 28.98 -14.04
N ILE A 241 -16.87 27.67 -13.90
CA ILE A 241 -15.55 27.06 -13.72
C ILE A 241 -15.02 26.65 -15.09
N VAL A 242 -13.83 27.13 -15.45
CA VAL A 242 -13.09 26.62 -16.61
C VAL A 242 -12.22 25.45 -16.14
N ASP A 243 -12.44 24.29 -16.74
CA ASP A 243 -11.69 23.07 -16.46
C ASP A 243 -11.10 22.53 -17.76
N ASN A 244 -9.77 22.33 -17.78
CA ASN A 244 -9.02 21.98 -19.00
C ASN A 244 -8.73 20.47 -19.11
N GLU A 245 -9.13 19.69 -18.11
CA GLU A 245 -9.00 18.23 -18.12
C GLU A 245 -10.16 17.58 -18.91
N HIS A 246 -10.05 16.27 -19.16
CA HIS A 246 -11.04 15.51 -19.92
C HIS A 246 -11.39 14.20 -19.20
N ASP A 247 -11.73 14.29 -17.91
CA ASP A 247 -12.08 13.17 -17.03
C ASP A 247 -13.50 13.29 -16.46
N GLU A 248 -13.90 12.35 -15.61
CA GLU A 248 -15.24 12.27 -15.02
C GLU A 248 -15.59 13.54 -14.20
N LEU A 249 -14.58 14.21 -13.63
CA LEU A 249 -14.76 15.49 -12.94
C LEU A 249 -15.02 16.64 -13.93
N SER A 250 -14.46 16.56 -15.14
CA SER A 250 -14.75 17.52 -16.22
C SER A 250 -16.19 17.37 -16.71
N ASP A 251 -16.69 16.14 -16.80
CA ASP A 251 -18.08 15.87 -17.13
C ASP A 251 -19.03 16.47 -16.08
N LEU A 252 -18.70 16.30 -14.80
CA LEU A 252 -19.43 16.94 -13.70
C LEU A 252 -19.37 18.47 -13.76
N THR A 253 -18.21 19.05 -14.07
CA THR A 253 -18.04 20.51 -14.21
C THR A 253 -18.90 21.06 -15.34
N ARG A 254 -18.93 20.38 -16.49
CA ARG A 254 -19.77 20.76 -17.63
C ARG A 254 -21.26 20.70 -17.30
N ALA A 255 -21.70 19.66 -16.59
CA ALA A 255 -23.07 19.56 -16.11
C ALA A 255 -23.44 20.70 -15.14
N LEU A 256 -22.55 21.03 -14.19
CA LEU A 256 -22.77 22.11 -13.22
C LEU A 256 -22.83 23.49 -13.89
N ASN A 257 -21.93 23.77 -14.83
CA ASN A 257 -21.96 25.00 -15.63
C ASN A 257 -23.21 25.09 -16.51
N GLY A 258 -23.64 23.98 -17.12
CA GLY A 258 -24.87 23.94 -17.91
C GLY A 258 -26.11 24.24 -17.07
N MET A 259 -26.16 23.72 -15.84
CA MET A 259 -27.21 24.03 -14.87
C MET A 259 -27.20 25.53 -14.50
N ALA A 260 -26.03 26.09 -14.17
CA ALA A 260 -25.89 27.52 -13.87
C ALA A 260 -26.41 28.40 -15.02
N HIS A 261 -26.02 28.06 -16.26
CA HIS A 261 -26.44 28.78 -17.46
C HIS A 261 -27.96 28.69 -17.69
N THR A 262 -28.55 27.51 -17.49
CA THR A 262 -30.01 27.32 -17.64
C THR A 262 -30.79 28.14 -16.62
N ILE A 263 -30.30 28.20 -15.38
CA ILE A 263 -30.94 28.99 -14.33
C ILE A 263 -30.84 30.49 -14.64
N ASP A 264 -29.66 30.99 -15.04
CA ASP A 264 -29.45 32.39 -15.43
C ASP A 264 -30.35 32.80 -16.61
N GLN A 265 -30.47 31.93 -17.62
CA GLN A 265 -31.39 32.14 -18.76
C GLN A 265 -32.85 32.19 -18.31
N ASN A 266 -33.29 31.27 -17.45
CA ASN A 266 -34.66 31.25 -16.96
C ASN A 266 -34.99 32.50 -16.14
N ILE A 267 -34.06 32.97 -15.30
CA ILE A 267 -34.22 34.22 -14.54
C ILE A 267 -34.32 35.40 -15.49
N SER A 268 -33.41 35.51 -16.46
CA SER A 268 -33.44 36.59 -17.47
C SER A 268 -34.74 36.59 -18.29
N GLN A 269 -35.25 35.41 -18.64
CA GLN A 269 -36.54 35.28 -19.34
C GLN A 269 -37.73 35.67 -18.46
N LEU A 270 -37.71 35.30 -17.17
CA LEU A 270 -38.74 35.69 -16.22
C LEU A 270 -38.76 37.21 -16.01
N GLU A 271 -37.58 37.83 -15.88
CA GLU A 271 -37.43 39.28 -15.81
C GLU A 271 -37.95 39.97 -17.07
N GLY A 272 -37.59 39.46 -18.25
CA GLY A 272 -38.07 39.97 -19.53
C GLY A 272 -39.60 39.85 -19.68
N ARG A 273 -40.18 38.68 -19.37
CA ARG A 273 -41.64 38.47 -19.40
C ARG A 273 -42.38 39.35 -18.40
N ASN A 274 -41.80 39.58 -17.22
CA ASN A 274 -42.37 40.51 -16.25
C ASN A 274 -42.38 41.95 -16.81
N GLN A 275 -41.31 42.39 -17.46
CA GLN A 275 -41.25 43.70 -18.11
C GLN A 275 -42.25 43.83 -19.27
N GLU A 276 -42.38 42.80 -20.10
CA GLU A 276 -43.38 42.76 -21.19
C GLU A 276 -44.81 42.84 -20.63
N LEU A 277 -45.10 42.14 -19.54
CA LEU A 277 -46.41 42.20 -18.87
C LEU A 277 -46.69 43.61 -18.33
N ASP A 278 -45.68 44.28 -17.74
CA ASP A 278 -45.80 45.65 -17.25
C ASP A 278 -46.08 46.63 -18.40
N GLN A 279 -45.37 46.47 -19.53
CA GLN A 279 -45.59 47.28 -20.72
C GLN A 279 -46.98 47.04 -21.32
N PHE A 280 -47.42 45.78 -21.40
CA PHE A 280 -48.75 45.43 -21.89
C PHE A 280 -49.84 46.02 -21.02
N ALA A 281 -49.73 45.88 -19.70
CA ALA A 281 -50.69 46.44 -18.75
C ALA A 281 -50.79 47.97 -18.91
N TYR A 282 -49.65 48.65 -19.07
CA TYR A 282 -49.59 50.09 -19.30
C TYR A 282 -50.28 50.51 -20.60
N VAL A 283 -49.92 49.88 -21.73
CA VAL A 283 -50.48 50.20 -23.06
C VAL A 283 -51.98 49.95 -23.10
N VAL A 284 -52.45 48.78 -22.67
CA VAL A 284 -53.88 48.43 -22.68
C VAL A 284 -54.69 49.42 -21.84
N SER A 285 -54.17 49.82 -20.69
CA SER A 285 -54.87 50.76 -19.82
C SER A 285 -54.93 52.17 -20.39
N HIS A 286 -53.86 52.60 -21.07
CA HIS A 286 -53.88 53.85 -21.83
C HIS A 286 -54.93 53.80 -22.95
N ASP A 287 -54.92 52.73 -23.73
CA ASP A 287 -55.78 52.56 -24.91
C ASP A 287 -57.25 52.35 -24.54
N LEU A 288 -57.55 51.81 -23.36
CA LEU A 288 -58.92 51.70 -22.83
C LEU A 288 -59.43 53.03 -22.26
N LYS A 289 -58.57 53.93 -21.77
CA LYS A 289 -58.98 55.24 -21.26
C LYS A 289 -59.48 56.18 -22.37
N ALA A 290 -58.86 56.13 -23.55
CA ALA A 290 -59.25 56.96 -24.68
C ALA A 290 -60.73 56.78 -25.12
N PRO A 291 -61.23 55.56 -25.41
CA PRO A 291 -62.63 55.36 -25.80
C PRO A 291 -63.59 55.64 -24.64
N LEU A 292 -63.22 55.36 -23.39
CA LEU A 292 -64.03 55.71 -22.22
C LEU A 292 -64.25 57.23 -22.11
N ARG A 293 -63.19 58.04 -22.28
CA ARG A 293 -63.29 59.50 -22.36
C ARG A 293 -64.13 59.97 -23.56
N GLY A 294 -64.03 59.26 -24.68
CA GLY A 294 -64.88 59.49 -25.85
C GLY A 294 -66.36 59.30 -25.55
N ILE A 295 -66.74 58.21 -24.89
CA ILE A 295 -68.12 57.93 -24.46
C ILE A 295 -68.60 58.97 -23.44
N GLU A 296 -67.76 59.34 -22.48
CA GLU A 296 -68.07 60.38 -21.50
C GLU A 296 -68.35 61.73 -22.18
N SER A 297 -67.46 62.14 -23.10
CA SER A 297 -67.57 63.42 -23.82
C SER A 297 -68.79 63.45 -24.73
N ALA A 298 -69.03 62.37 -25.49
CA ALA A 298 -70.23 62.25 -26.34
C ALA A 298 -71.52 62.29 -25.51
N SER A 299 -71.54 61.62 -24.35
CA SER A 299 -72.67 61.70 -23.42
C SER A 299 -72.89 63.12 -22.90
N ARG A 300 -71.82 63.89 -22.65
CA ARG A 300 -71.91 65.29 -22.22
C ARG A 300 -72.42 66.20 -23.35
N TRP A 301 -71.92 66.03 -24.58
CA TRP A 301 -72.38 66.78 -25.75
C TRP A 301 -73.86 66.54 -26.05
N ILE A 302 -74.34 65.31 -25.97
CA ILE A 302 -75.78 65.00 -26.15
C ILE A 302 -76.63 65.74 -25.12
N GLU A 303 -76.17 65.86 -23.87
CA GLU A 303 -76.89 66.59 -22.81
C GLU A 303 -76.83 68.11 -23.01
N GLU A 304 -75.72 68.65 -23.51
CA GLU A 304 -75.52 70.07 -23.82
C GLU A 304 -76.35 70.53 -25.04
N ASP A 305 -76.27 69.82 -26.17
CA ASP A 305 -76.94 70.17 -27.43
C ASP A 305 -78.48 70.09 -27.35
N MET A 306 -79.00 69.08 -26.64
CA MET A 306 -80.45 68.90 -26.53
C MET A 306 -81.10 69.82 -25.49
N GLY A 307 -80.31 70.51 -24.65
CA GLY A 307 -80.79 71.43 -23.62
C GLY A 307 -81.41 70.72 -22.40
N LYS A 308 -81.10 71.22 -21.19
CA LYS A 308 -81.58 70.65 -19.91
C LYS A 308 -83.10 70.63 -19.74
N ASP A 309 -83.88 71.32 -20.55
CA ASP A 309 -85.34 71.42 -20.37
C ASP A 309 -86.12 70.65 -21.45
N THR A 310 -85.45 70.18 -22.50
CA THR A 310 -86.04 69.50 -23.67
C THR A 310 -85.81 67.98 -23.68
N LEU A 311 -84.89 67.49 -22.84
CA LEU A 311 -84.58 66.06 -22.70
C LEU A 311 -85.60 65.35 -21.79
N PRO A 312 -86.27 64.28 -22.26
CA PRO A 312 -87.15 63.46 -21.44
C PRO A 312 -86.43 62.94 -20.17
N PRO A 313 -87.08 62.94 -18.99
CA PRO A 313 -86.43 62.58 -17.72
C PRO A 313 -85.70 61.22 -17.75
N HIS A 314 -86.29 60.21 -18.39
CA HIS A 314 -85.71 58.86 -18.48
C HIS A 314 -84.42 58.79 -19.31
N ILE A 315 -84.26 59.61 -20.36
CA ILE A 315 -83.03 59.65 -21.17
C ILE A 315 -81.89 60.29 -20.39
N ARG A 316 -82.18 61.33 -19.60
CA ARG A 316 -81.20 61.99 -18.73
C ARG A 316 -80.66 61.04 -17.66
N GLU A 317 -81.53 60.24 -17.07
CA GLU A 317 -81.16 59.19 -16.12
C GLU A 317 -80.25 58.13 -16.77
N PHE A 318 -80.54 57.71 -18.01
CA PHE A 318 -79.69 56.79 -18.76
C PHE A 318 -78.31 57.38 -19.11
N LEU A 319 -78.22 58.66 -19.50
CA LEU A 319 -76.94 59.33 -19.74
C LEU A 319 -76.12 59.46 -18.45
N ALA A 320 -76.76 59.80 -17.33
CA ALA A 320 -76.11 59.83 -16.02
C ALA A 320 -75.59 58.44 -15.60
N LEU A 321 -76.40 57.39 -15.78
CA LEU A 321 -75.99 56.00 -15.53
C LEU A 321 -74.82 55.57 -16.43
N MET A 322 -74.82 55.98 -17.70
CA MET A 322 -73.72 55.69 -18.64
C MET A 322 -72.41 56.31 -18.16
N ARG A 323 -72.42 57.60 -17.80
CA ARG A 323 -71.22 58.28 -17.26
C ARG A 323 -70.73 57.65 -15.95
N GLN A 324 -71.65 57.30 -15.04
CA GLN A 324 -71.29 56.63 -13.79
C GLN A 324 -70.60 55.28 -14.06
N ARG A 325 -71.06 54.52 -15.06
CA ARG A 325 -70.44 53.25 -15.47
C ARG A 325 -69.06 53.47 -16.13
N VAL A 326 -68.92 54.49 -16.97
CA VAL A 326 -67.63 54.87 -17.59
C VAL A 326 -66.59 55.24 -16.51
N HIS A 327 -66.95 56.09 -15.54
CA HIS A 327 -66.07 56.42 -14.42
C HIS A 327 -65.72 55.19 -13.58
N ARG A 328 -66.68 54.30 -13.33
CA ARG A 328 -66.40 53.05 -12.61
C ARG A 328 -65.41 52.16 -13.37
N MET A 329 -65.50 52.08 -14.70
CA MET A 329 -64.53 51.35 -15.52
C MET A 329 -63.15 52.01 -15.51
N GLU A 330 -63.06 53.34 -15.58
CA GLU A 330 -61.79 54.06 -15.49
C GLU A 330 -61.11 53.84 -14.13
N ASN A 331 -61.88 53.87 -13.04
CA ASN A 331 -61.40 53.58 -11.69
C ASN A 331 -60.93 52.13 -11.55
N LEU A 332 -61.64 51.17 -12.16
CA LEU A 332 -61.29 49.75 -12.12
C LEU A 332 -60.02 49.45 -12.91
N ILE A 333 -59.86 50.05 -14.10
CA ILE A 333 -58.62 49.97 -14.90
C ILE A 333 -57.44 50.54 -14.10
N THR A 334 -57.63 51.70 -13.48
CA THR A 334 -56.59 52.35 -12.68
C THR A 334 -56.25 51.52 -11.43
N GLY A 335 -57.24 50.89 -10.79
CA GLY A 335 -57.04 49.99 -9.66
C GLY A 335 -56.31 48.69 -10.01
N ILE A 336 -56.62 48.06 -11.15
CA ILE A 336 -55.91 46.86 -11.63
C ILE A 336 -54.46 47.19 -11.97
N LEU A 337 -54.20 48.33 -12.61
CA LEU A 337 -52.85 48.82 -12.87
C LEU A 337 -52.06 49.03 -11.58
N ALA A 338 -52.67 49.68 -10.59
CA ALA A 338 -52.04 49.89 -9.30
C ALA A 338 -51.70 48.55 -8.64
N LEU A 339 -52.63 47.59 -8.62
CA LEU A 339 -52.42 46.26 -8.07
C LEU A 339 -51.33 45.46 -8.81
N ALA A 340 -51.29 45.52 -10.14
CA ALA A 340 -50.24 44.89 -10.93
C ALA A 340 -48.84 45.43 -10.59
N ARG A 341 -48.77 46.66 -10.07
CA ARG A 341 -47.54 47.37 -9.67
C ARG A 341 -47.21 47.25 -8.18
N VAL A 342 -48.17 46.88 -7.33
CA VAL A 342 -47.98 46.72 -5.88
C VAL A 342 -46.95 45.61 -5.62
N GLY A 343 -45.91 45.94 -4.83
CA GLY A 343 -44.76 45.07 -4.55
C GLY A 343 -43.56 45.27 -5.48
N ARG A 344 -43.66 46.13 -6.52
CA ARG A 344 -42.60 46.34 -7.53
C ARG A 344 -42.00 47.75 -7.52
N VAL A 345 -42.63 48.69 -6.84
CA VAL A 345 -42.03 50.00 -6.52
C VAL A 345 -41.46 49.88 -5.12
N ALA A 346 -40.14 49.79 -5.01
CA ALA A 346 -39.47 50.07 -3.75
C ALA A 346 -39.60 51.58 -3.50
N GLU A 347 -40.69 52.00 -2.87
CA GLU A 347 -40.79 53.36 -2.36
C GLU A 347 -39.66 53.55 -1.34
N ALA A 348 -38.96 54.68 -1.44
CA ALA A 348 -37.87 54.98 -0.53
C ALA A 348 -38.40 54.99 0.90
N SER A 349 -37.87 54.12 1.77
CA SER A 349 -38.18 54.18 3.20
C SER A 349 -37.62 55.47 3.77
N GLU A 350 -38.50 56.39 4.13
CA GLU A 350 -38.17 57.60 4.86
C GLU A 350 -38.76 57.57 6.28
N PRO A 351 -38.09 58.18 7.27
CA PRO A 351 -38.65 58.31 8.61
C PRO A 351 -39.83 59.28 8.61
N VAL A 352 -41.02 58.80 9.00
CA VAL A 352 -42.26 59.59 9.00
C VAL A 352 -42.75 59.87 10.43
N PHE A 353 -43.13 61.12 10.71
CA PHE A 353 -43.75 61.49 12.00
C PHE A 353 -45.23 61.09 12.03
N VAL A 354 -45.50 59.91 12.58
CA VAL A 354 -46.83 59.27 12.61
C VAL A 354 -47.95 60.18 13.15
N ARG A 355 -47.67 61.04 14.15
CA ARG A 355 -48.66 61.96 14.72
C ARG A 355 -49.12 63.03 13.72
N GLN A 356 -48.23 63.54 12.90
CA GLN A 356 -48.55 64.56 11.90
C GLN A 356 -49.30 63.93 10.73
N LEU A 357 -48.83 62.78 10.26
CA LEU A 357 -49.50 62.01 9.21
C LEU A 357 -50.92 61.62 9.61
N LEU A 358 -51.14 61.18 10.85
CA LEU A 358 -52.48 60.87 11.35
C LEU A 358 -53.40 62.09 11.35
N ARG A 359 -52.91 63.27 11.74
CA ARG A 359 -53.70 64.52 11.70
C ARG A 359 -54.09 64.89 10.28
N GLU A 360 -53.13 64.86 9.36
CA GLU A 360 -53.37 65.14 7.94
C GLU A 360 -54.39 64.17 7.36
N ILE A 361 -54.28 62.87 7.64
CA ILE A 361 -55.25 61.87 7.18
C ILE A 361 -56.64 62.10 7.79
N THR A 362 -56.73 62.39 9.09
CA THR A 362 -58.03 62.65 9.73
C THR A 362 -58.68 63.93 9.20
N ASP A 363 -57.90 64.97 8.92
CA ASP A 363 -58.39 66.22 8.32
C ASP A 363 -58.83 66.01 6.86
N THR A 364 -58.29 65.01 6.18
CA THR A 364 -58.67 64.66 4.79
C THR A 364 -59.93 63.78 4.72
N LEU A 365 -60.26 63.09 5.82
CA LEU A 365 -61.44 62.21 5.93
C LEU A 365 -62.67 62.91 6.53
N SER A 366 -62.49 64.07 7.16
CA SER A 366 -63.56 64.98 7.62
C SER A 366 -64.00 65.92 6.52
#